data_AF-A0A353HQY1-F1
#
_entry.id   AF-A0A353HQY1-F1
#
_cell.length_a   1.000
_cell.length_b   1.000
_cell.length_c   1.000
_cell.angle_alpha   90.00
_cell.angle_beta   90.00
_cell.angle_gamma   90.00
#
_symmetry.space_group_name_H-M   'P 1'
#
loop_
_entity.id
_entity.type
_entity.pdbx_description
1 polymer ?
#
loop_
_entity_poly.entity_id
_entity_poly.type
_entity_poly.pdbx_seq_one_letter_code
_entity_poly.pdbx_strand_id
1 'polypeptide(L)'
;VLNACSAIAIAREIGIDDDATAQGLLEFRGVGRRFTRYGDVALEGGGSFTLVDDFGHHPVETEVTLAAARAAYPGRRLVLAFQPHRYSRTRDLFEDFVKVLATPDVLLLAEVYPAGEAPIVAADGRALARALRAGGKTEPIFVETIAEMPDAIRQIARDGDVVLTMGAGSISGIPGKLTEQPTSSPKAVS
;
A
#
# COMPACT_ATOMS: atom_id res chain seq x y z
N VAL A 1 -10.19 -13.04 -8.38
CA VAL A 1 -10.85 -14.14 -9.14
C VAL A 1 -10.22 -15.50 -8.82
N LEU A 2 -8.92 -15.72 -9.01
CA LEU A 2 -8.29 -17.04 -8.79
C LEU A 2 -8.53 -17.66 -7.41
N ASN A 3 -8.38 -16.89 -6.32
CA ASN A 3 -8.66 -17.39 -4.96
C ASN A 3 -10.11 -17.85 -4.79
N ALA A 4 -11.06 -17.13 -5.40
CA ALA A 4 -12.47 -17.50 -5.38
C ALA A 4 -12.72 -18.76 -6.21
N CYS A 5 -12.09 -18.89 -7.39
CA CYS A 5 -12.19 -20.12 -8.19
C CYS A 5 -11.63 -21.34 -7.44
N SER A 6 -10.50 -21.21 -6.75
CA SER A 6 -9.96 -22.28 -5.92
C SER A 6 -10.92 -22.65 -4.77
N ALA A 7 -11.53 -21.66 -4.12
CA ALA A 7 -12.52 -21.91 -3.06
C ALA A 7 -13.75 -22.63 -3.60
N ILE A 8 -14.28 -22.22 -4.77
CA ILE A 8 -15.41 -22.88 -5.45
C ILE A 8 -15.06 -24.33 -5.81
N ALA A 9 -13.85 -24.56 -6.36
CA ALA A 9 -13.41 -25.90 -6.73
C ALA A 9 -13.35 -26.85 -5.53
N ILE A 10 -12.80 -26.38 -4.40
CA ILE A 10 -12.74 -27.15 -3.16
C ILE A 10 -14.14 -27.39 -2.60
N ALA A 11 -14.99 -26.34 -2.55
CA ALA A 11 -16.36 -26.44 -2.05
C ALA A 11 -17.17 -27.51 -2.81
N ARG A 12 -17.02 -27.54 -4.14
CA ARG A 12 -17.64 -28.58 -4.99
C ARG A 12 -17.09 -29.97 -4.70
N GLU A 13 -15.79 -30.13 -4.56
CA GLU A 13 -15.15 -31.44 -4.29
C GLU A 13 -15.63 -32.06 -2.97
N ILE A 14 -15.84 -31.23 -1.94
CA ILE A 14 -16.32 -31.70 -0.63
C ILE A 14 -17.84 -31.72 -0.51
N GLY A 15 -18.57 -31.44 -1.59
CA GLY A 15 -20.04 -31.52 -1.65
C GLY A 15 -20.80 -30.38 -0.95
N ILE A 16 -20.22 -29.18 -0.85
CA ILE A 16 -20.97 -27.98 -0.46
C ILE A 16 -21.87 -27.53 -1.61
N ASP A 17 -23.09 -27.15 -1.27
CA ASP A 17 -24.08 -26.65 -2.21
C ASP A 17 -23.59 -25.37 -2.95
N ASP A 18 -23.90 -25.27 -4.24
CA ASP A 18 -23.51 -24.12 -5.07
C ASP A 18 -24.16 -22.81 -4.55
N ASP A 19 -25.40 -22.85 -4.02
CA ASP A 19 -26.08 -21.69 -3.45
C ASP A 19 -25.38 -21.22 -2.15
N ALA A 20 -24.97 -22.17 -1.30
CA ALA A 20 -24.22 -21.86 -0.08
C ALA A 20 -22.83 -21.26 -0.41
N THR A 21 -22.18 -21.78 -1.45
CA THR A 21 -20.89 -21.27 -1.94
C THR A 21 -21.03 -19.85 -2.49
N ALA A 22 -22.07 -19.61 -3.30
CA ALA A 22 -22.38 -18.29 -3.84
C ALA A 22 -22.67 -17.28 -2.73
N GLN A 23 -23.48 -17.66 -1.73
CA GLN A 23 -23.77 -16.81 -0.58
C GLN A 23 -22.51 -16.47 0.23
N GLY A 24 -21.65 -17.45 0.49
CA GLY A 24 -20.39 -17.23 1.18
C GLY A 24 -19.45 -16.26 0.45
N LEU A 25 -19.41 -16.31 -0.88
CA LEU A 25 -18.64 -15.37 -1.70
C LEU A 25 -19.25 -13.97 -1.73
N LEU A 26 -20.58 -13.85 -1.74
CA LEU A 26 -21.29 -12.57 -1.68
C LEU A 26 -21.10 -11.87 -0.33
N GLU A 27 -21.09 -12.64 0.77
CA GLU A 27 -20.93 -12.12 2.12
C GLU A 27 -19.46 -11.90 2.52
N PHE A 28 -18.50 -12.35 1.71
CA PHE A 28 -17.09 -12.24 2.02
C PHE A 28 -16.65 -10.77 2.14
N ARG A 29 -16.32 -10.37 3.37
CA ARG A 29 -15.90 -8.98 3.71
C ARG A 29 -14.42 -8.70 3.46
N GLY A 30 -13.72 -9.61 2.80
CA GLY A 30 -12.27 -9.53 2.63
C GLY A 30 -11.50 -10.08 3.83
N VAL A 31 -10.18 -9.99 3.73
CA VAL A 31 -9.23 -10.25 4.82
C VAL A 31 -8.57 -8.92 5.15
N GLY A 32 -8.35 -8.68 6.44
CA GLY A 32 -7.65 -7.47 6.89
C GLY A 32 -6.32 -7.29 6.14
N ARG A 33 -6.06 -6.06 5.70
CA ARG A 33 -4.88 -5.69 4.93
C ARG A 33 -4.77 -6.39 3.57
N ARG A 34 -5.86 -6.85 2.96
CA ARG A 34 -5.90 -7.29 1.56
C ARG A 34 -6.88 -6.41 0.82
N PHE A 35 -6.35 -5.37 0.17
CA PHE A 35 -7.11 -4.27 -0.44
C PHE A 35 -8.18 -3.69 0.50
N THR A 36 -7.83 -3.49 1.77
CA THR A 36 -8.78 -3.03 2.80
C THR A 36 -9.03 -1.54 2.64
N ARG A 37 -10.29 -1.16 2.38
CA ARG A 37 -10.70 0.25 2.28
C ARG A 37 -11.01 0.80 3.68
N TYR A 38 -10.39 1.92 4.03
CA TYR A 38 -10.64 2.64 5.29
C TYR A 38 -11.67 3.78 5.13
N GLY A 39 -12.14 4.02 3.90
CA GLY A 39 -13.00 5.15 3.56
C GLY A 39 -12.20 6.36 3.11
N ASP A 40 -12.84 7.53 3.18
CA ASP A 40 -12.23 8.80 2.78
C ASP A 40 -11.67 9.54 4.01
N VAL A 41 -10.46 10.06 3.88
CA VAL A 41 -9.76 10.84 4.90
C VAL A 41 -9.75 12.31 4.48
N ALA A 42 -10.25 13.17 5.36
CA ALA A 42 -10.31 14.61 5.11
C ALA A 42 -8.90 15.25 5.05
N LEU A 43 -8.73 16.19 4.13
CA LEU A 43 -7.55 17.04 4.02
C LEU A 43 -7.76 18.36 4.76
N GLU A 44 -6.70 18.91 5.35
CA GLU A 44 -6.78 20.17 6.13
C GLU A 44 -7.20 21.37 5.26
N GLY A 45 -6.84 21.37 3.98
CA GLY A 45 -7.20 22.42 3.01
C GLY A 45 -8.59 22.25 2.36
N GLY A 46 -9.39 21.28 2.82
CA GLY A 46 -10.65 20.87 2.19
C GLY A 46 -10.46 19.75 1.16
N GLY A 47 -11.54 18.99 0.96
CA GLY A 47 -11.51 17.75 0.16
C GLY A 47 -11.09 16.53 0.96
N SER A 48 -10.91 15.41 0.28
CA SER A 48 -10.54 14.13 0.88
C SER A 48 -9.83 13.20 -0.09
N PHE A 49 -9.11 12.21 0.44
CA PHE A 49 -8.56 11.11 -0.35
C PHE A 49 -9.13 9.78 0.14
N THR A 50 -9.27 8.81 -0.77
CA THR A 50 -9.65 7.45 -0.40
C THR A 50 -8.42 6.69 0.11
N LEU A 51 -8.54 6.04 1.27
CA LEU A 51 -7.46 5.26 1.87
C LEU A 51 -7.67 3.75 1.68
N VAL A 52 -6.64 3.07 1.20
CA VAL A 52 -6.59 1.61 1.01
C VAL A 52 -5.30 1.06 1.63
N ASP A 53 -5.37 -0.05 2.36
CA ASP A 53 -4.20 -0.77 2.88
C ASP A 53 -4.06 -2.16 2.24
N ASP A 54 -2.84 -2.54 1.91
CA ASP A 54 -2.53 -3.86 1.38
C ASP A 54 -1.22 -4.45 1.94
N PHE A 55 -1.24 -5.75 2.24
CA PHE A 55 -0.13 -6.51 2.78
C PHE A 55 0.91 -6.89 1.71
N GLY A 56 0.59 -6.69 0.44
CA GLY A 56 1.49 -6.98 -0.68
C GLY A 56 2.87 -6.40 -0.44
N HIS A 57 3.89 -7.21 -0.60
CA HIS A 57 5.29 -6.82 -0.37
C HIS A 57 6.25 -7.53 -1.32
N HIS A 58 5.73 -8.33 -2.25
CA HIS A 58 6.42 -8.86 -3.42
C HIS A 58 6.04 -8.04 -4.66
N PRO A 59 6.94 -7.81 -5.65
CA PRO A 59 6.63 -6.99 -6.83
C PRO A 59 5.35 -7.40 -7.57
N VAL A 60 5.15 -8.71 -7.77
CA VAL A 60 3.92 -9.25 -8.39
C VAL A 60 2.65 -8.88 -7.61
N GLU A 61 2.69 -8.93 -6.27
CA GLU A 61 1.55 -8.53 -5.45
C GLU A 61 1.29 -7.02 -5.56
N THR A 62 2.37 -6.22 -5.55
CA THR A 62 2.29 -4.77 -5.73
C THR A 62 1.69 -4.41 -7.09
N GLU A 63 2.09 -5.10 -8.16
CA GLU A 63 1.56 -4.90 -9.51
C GLU A 63 0.06 -5.22 -9.58
N VAL A 64 -0.35 -6.37 -9.04
CA VAL A 64 -1.75 -6.79 -9.01
C VAL A 64 -2.60 -5.79 -8.23
N THR A 65 -2.12 -5.32 -7.08
CA THR A 65 -2.86 -4.35 -6.25
C THR A 65 -2.96 -2.98 -6.94
N LEU A 66 -1.88 -2.49 -7.57
CA LEU A 66 -1.93 -1.23 -8.32
C LEU A 66 -2.87 -1.32 -9.53
N ALA A 67 -2.86 -2.45 -10.25
CA ALA A 67 -3.80 -2.70 -11.35
C ALA A 67 -5.25 -2.71 -10.86
N ALA A 68 -5.52 -3.39 -9.73
CA ALA A 68 -6.84 -3.40 -9.11
C ALA A 68 -7.29 -1.99 -8.67
N ALA A 69 -6.37 -1.19 -8.13
CA ALA A 69 -6.64 0.20 -7.75
C ALA A 69 -6.98 1.07 -8.97
N ARG A 70 -6.23 0.94 -10.08
CA ARG A 70 -6.55 1.65 -11.32
C ARG A 70 -7.92 1.27 -11.89
N ALA A 71 -8.28 -0.01 -11.84
CA ALA A 71 -9.59 -0.48 -12.29
C ALA A 71 -10.73 0.00 -11.39
N ALA A 72 -10.54 -0.01 -10.07
CA ALA A 72 -11.54 0.41 -9.09
C ALA A 72 -11.75 1.93 -9.05
N TYR A 73 -10.73 2.71 -9.42
CA TYR A 73 -10.71 4.17 -9.33
C TYR A 73 -10.24 4.82 -10.64
N PRO A 74 -11.00 4.67 -11.74
CA PRO A 74 -10.59 5.14 -13.05
C PRO A 74 -10.38 6.66 -13.05
N GLY A 75 -9.26 7.11 -13.61
CA GLY A 75 -8.91 8.53 -13.72
C GLY A 75 -8.46 9.21 -12.42
N ARG A 76 -8.52 8.53 -11.27
CA ARG A 76 -8.02 9.07 -9.99
C ARG A 76 -6.51 8.85 -9.88
N ARG A 77 -5.83 9.80 -9.25
CA ARG A 77 -4.40 9.76 -9.01
C ARG A 77 -4.09 8.73 -7.92
N LEU A 78 -3.17 7.80 -8.18
CA LEU A 78 -2.71 6.80 -7.23
C LEU A 78 -1.44 7.30 -6.53
N VAL A 79 -1.53 7.43 -5.20
CA VAL A 79 -0.41 7.74 -4.32
C VAL A 79 -0.04 6.46 -3.56
N LEU A 80 1.11 5.88 -3.88
CA LEU A 80 1.61 4.68 -3.20
C LEU A 80 2.57 5.08 -2.08
N ALA A 81 2.25 4.73 -0.84
CA ALA A 81 3.17 4.69 0.28
C ALA A 81 3.65 3.25 0.48
N PHE A 82 4.91 2.98 0.17
CA PHE A 82 5.47 1.63 0.17
C PHE A 82 6.59 1.47 1.19
N GLN A 83 6.55 0.39 1.96
CA GLN A 83 7.66 -0.04 2.81
C GLN A 83 8.18 -1.41 2.35
N PRO A 84 9.40 -1.49 1.79
CA PRO A 84 10.00 -2.78 1.44
C PRO A 84 10.16 -3.65 2.70
N HIS A 85 10.06 -4.97 2.53
CA HIS A 85 10.17 -5.92 3.64
C HIS A 85 11.30 -6.92 3.38
N ARG A 86 12.29 -6.95 4.28
CA ARG A 86 13.58 -7.68 4.22
C ARG A 86 14.56 -7.12 3.19
N TYR A 87 15.84 -7.09 3.57
CA TYR A 87 16.94 -6.71 2.70
C TYR A 87 17.21 -7.79 1.64
N SER A 88 17.13 -9.06 2.04
CA SER A 88 17.30 -10.22 1.15
C SER A 88 16.35 -10.16 -0.04
N ARG A 89 15.05 -9.96 0.21
CA ARG A 89 14.03 -9.79 -0.84
C ARG A 89 14.29 -8.58 -1.71
N THR A 90 14.65 -7.45 -1.10
CA THR A 90 14.93 -6.21 -1.83
C THR A 90 16.11 -6.41 -2.79
N ARG A 91 17.15 -7.14 -2.38
CA ARG A 91 18.28 -7.53 -3.25
C ARG A 91 17.82 -8.46 -4.38
N ASP A 92 17.13 -9.55 -4.03
CA ASP A 92 16.83 -10.64 -4.97
C ASP A 92 15.85 -10.20 -6.07
N LEU A 93 15.00 -9.22 -5.77
CA LEU A 93 13.94 -8.73 -6.66
C LEU A 93 14.11 -7.24 -7.00
N PHE A 94 15.33 -6.71 -6.88
CA PHE A 94 15.59 -5.28 -6.95
C PHE A 94 15.05 -4.64 -8.24
N GLU A 95 15.37 -5.23 -9.38
CA GLU A 95 14.93 -4.70 -10.68
C GLU A 95 13.41 -4.76 -10.85
N ASP A 96 12.76 -5.79 -10.33
CA ASP A 96 11.32 -5.93 -10.42
C ASP A 96 10.60 -4.94 -9.50
N PHE A 97 11.17 -4.64 -8.33
CA PHE A 97 10.72 -3.52 -7.51
C PHE A 97 10.85 -2.19 -8.25
N VAL A 98 11.99 -1.91 -8.88
CA VAL A 98 12.18 -0.66 -9.64
C VAL A 98 11.13 -0.54 -10.76
N LYS A 99 10.82 -1.62 -11.47
CA LYS A 99 9.80 -1.63 -12.53
C LYS A 99 8.41 -1.31 -11.96
N VAL A 100 7.97 -2.05 -10.94
CA VAL A 100 6.59 -1.91 -10.44
C VAL A 100 6.39 -0.60 -9.66
N LEU A 101 7.39 -0.16 -8.89
CA LEU A 101 7.31 1.06 -8.09
C LEU A 101 7.39 2.34 -8.93
N ALA A 102 7.71 2.24 -10.22
CA ALA A 102 7.66 3.34 -11.19
C ALA A 102 6.28 3.52 -11.85
N THR A 103 5.27 2.70 -11.50
CA THR A 103 3.93 2.76 -12.09
C THR A 103 2.86 3.62 -11.38
N PRO A 104 2.93 3.92 -10.06
CA PRO A 104 1.99 4.86 -9.43
C PRO A 104 2.28 6.31 -9.86
N ASP A 105 1.30 7.21 -9.72
CA ASP A 105 1.51 8.61 -10.07
C ASP A 105 2.42 9.34 -9.08
N VAL A 106 2.36 8.93 -7.81
CA VAL A 106 3.20 9.43 -6.73
C VAL A 106 3.69 8.24 -5.91
N LEU A 107 4.99 8.20 -5.60
CA LEU A 107 5.59 7.21 -4.71
C LEU A 107 6.19 7.90 -3.48
N LEU A 108 5.69 7.52 -2.30
CA LEU A 108 6.40 7.68 -1.04
C LEU A 108 7.07 6.35 -0.69
N LEU A 109 8.40 6.35 -0.56
CA LEU A 109 9.18 5.15 -0.31
C LEU A 109 9.85 5.25 1.06
N ALA A 110 9.54 4.32 1.95
CA ALA A 110 10.21 4.21 3.24
C ALA A 110 11.51 3.39 3.16
N GLU A 111 12.30 3.45 4.23
CA GLU A 111 13.39 2.49 4.44
C GLU A 111 12.87 1.06 4.62
N VAL A 112 13.71 0.08 4.29
CA VAL A 112 13.41 -1.36 4.40
C VAL A 112 13.07 -1.72 5.84
N TYR A 113 11.93 -2.39 6.03
CA TYR A 113 11.64 -3.09 7.28
C TYR A 113 12.51 -4.35 7.37
N PRO A 114 13.47 -4.43 8.33
CA PRO A 114 14.52 -5.45 8.31
C PRO A 114 14.02 -6.86 8.62
N ALA A 115 12.95 -7.00 9.40
CA ALA A 115 12.44 -8.29 9.88
C ALA A 115 13.54 -9.21 10.49
N GLY A 116 14.48 -8.60 11.22
CA GLY A 116 15.61 -9.28 11.86
C GLY A 116 16.86 -9.46 11.00
N GLU A 117 16.86 -9.01 9.74
CA GLU A 117 18.03 -9.08 8.87
C GLU A 117 19.01 -7.93 9.13
N ALA A 118 20.31 -8.24 9.01
CA ALA A 118 21.33 -7.22 8.90
C ALA A 118 21.20 -6.48 7.55
N PRO A 119 21.51 -5.17 7.49
CA PRO A 119 21.53 -4.43 6.25
C PRO A 119 22.42 -5.10 5.18
N ILE A 120 21.94 -5.12 3.94
CA ILE A 120 22.69 -5.61 2.78
C ILE A 120 23.02 -4.41 1.90
N VAL A 121 24.30 -4.29 1.50
CA VAL A 121 24.78 -3.20 0.65
C VAL A 121 23.93 -3.10 -0.62
N ALA A 122 23.51 -1.88 -0.95
CA ALA A 122 22.71 -1.55 -2.14
C ALA A 122 21.32 -2.21 -2.22
N ALA A 123 20.83 -2.84 -1.15
CA ALA A 123 19.49 -3.43 -1.08
C ALA A 123 18.58 -2.68 -0.09
N ASP A 124 18.79 -1.38 0.04
CA ASP A 124 18.05 -0.48 0.93
C ASP A 124 17.07 0.43 0.15
N GLY A 125 16.20 1.13 0.88
CA GLY A 125 15.21 2.03 0.29
C GLY A 125 15.85 3.20 -0.45
N ARG A 126 17.04 3.66 -0.02
CA ARG A 126 17.79 4.71 -0.73
C ARG A 126 18.33 4.22 -2.07
N ALA A 127 18.76 2.97 -2.16
CA ALA A 127 19.22 2.35 -3.40
C ALA A 127 18.06 2.22 -4.40
N LEU A 128 16.90 1.73 -3.94
CA LEU A 128 15.68 1.72 -4.75
C LEU A 128 15.31 3.14 -5.23
N ALA A 129 15.34 4.13 -4.33
CA ALA A 129 15.03 5.51 -4.68
C ALA A 129 15.98 6.04 -5.77
N ARG A 130 17.30 5.82 -5.64
CA ARG A 130 18.29 6.22 -6.65
C ARG A 130 18.04 5.54 -8.00
N ALA A 131 17.73 4.25 -8.01
CA ALA A 131 17.47 3.50 -9.24
C ALA A 131 16.20 4.00 -9.95
N LEU A 132 15.13 4.28 -9.20
CA LEU A 132 13.90 4.87 -9.72
C LEU A 132 14.15 6.25 -10.35
N ARG A 133 14.90 7.11 -9.68
CA ARG A 133 15.31 8.43 -10.20
C ARG A 133 16.09 8.31 -11.50
N ALA A 134 17.08 7.41 -11.54
CA ALA A 134 17.89 7.18 -12.73
C ALA A 134 17.06 6.68 -13.93
N GLY A 135 15.95 5.97 -13.66
CA GLY A 135 15.00 5.54 -14.68
C GLY A 135 14.10 6.66 -15.24
N GLY A 136 14.03 7.82 -14.58
CA GLY A 136 13.36 9.04 -15.08
C GLY A 136 11.83 8.99 -15.16
N LYS A 137 11.18 7.89 -14.76
CA LYS A 137 9.73 7.72 -14.83
C LYS A 137 8.99 8.23 -13.59
N THR A 138 9.64 8.14 -12.43
CA THR A 138 9.07 8.53 -11.13
C THR A 138 10.17 9.12 -10.27
N GLU A 139 9.88 10.23 -9.61
CA GLU A 139 10.72 10.83 -8.59
C GLU A 139 10.18 10.43 -7.21
N PRO A 140 10.78 9.44 -6.53
CA PRO A 140 10.28 8.97 -5.24
C PRO A 140 10.58 9.98 -4.12
N ILE A 141 9.55 10.23 -3.31
CA ILE A 141 9.67 10.94 -2.05
C ILE A 141 10.16 9.93 -1.01
N PHE A 142 11.44 10.01 -0.66
CA PHE A 142 12.00 9.11 0.35
C PHE A 142 11.63 9.59 1.75
N VAL A 143 11.03 8.69 2.54
CA VAL A 143 10.62 8.95 3.92
C VAL A 143 11.55 8.16 4.83
N GLU A 144 12.40 8.85 5.58
CA GLU A 144 13.52 8.21 6.32
C GLU A 144 13.02 7.28 7.42
N THR A 145 12.00 7.69 8.16
CA THR A 145 11.39 6.87 9.21
C THR A 145 9.92 6.60 8.92
N ILE A 146 9.46 5.40 9.23
CA ILE A 146 8.04 5.05 9.04
C ILE A 146 7.09 5.94 9.86
N ALA A 147 7.59 6.57 10.94
CA ALA A 147 6.81 7.47 11.78
C ALA A 147 6.41 8.76 11.05
N GLU A 148 7.21 9.22 10.08
CA GLU A 148 6.98 10.43 9.28
C GLU A 148 6.03 10.18 8.09
N MET A 149 5.75 8.93 7.77
CA MET A 149 4.92 8.56 6.62
C MET A 149 3.51 9.18 6.65
N PRO A 150 2.77 9.25 7.79
CA PRO A 150 1.45 9.90 7.81
C PRO A 150 1.52 11.36 7.40
N ASP A 151 2.50 12.10 7.93
CA ASP A 151 2.67 13.53 7.63
C ASP A 151 3.07 13.74 6.18
N ALA A 152 3.99 12.91 5.66
CA ALA A 152 4.38 12.95 4.26
C ALA A 152 3.19 12.67 3.32
N ILE A 153 2.32 11.71 3.67
CA ILE A 153 1.07 11.44 2.94
C ILE A 153 0.16 12.68 2.98
N ARG A 154 -0.09 13.27 4.16
CA ARG A 154 -0.96 14.44 4.29
C ARG A 154 -0.46 15.65 3.50
N GLN A 155 0.85 15.84 3.40
CA GLN A 155 1.47 16.94 2.65
C GLN A 155 1.33 16.80 1.13
N ILE A 156 1.35 15.56 0.61
CA ILE A 156 1.35 15.32 -0.85
C ILE A 156 -0.03 14.98 -1.42
N ALA A 157 -0.90 14.42 -0.58
CA ALA A 157 -2.24 14.02 -0.97
C ALA A 157 -3.08 15.24 -1.41
N ARG A 158 -3.90 15.03 -2.42
CA ARG A 158 -4.81 16.01 -3.01
C ARG A 158 -6.24 15.47 -2.97
N ASP A 159 -7.20 16.38 -3.09
CA ASP A 159 -8.60 16.00 -3.19
C ASP A 159 -8.81 15.01 -4.34
N GLY A 160 -9.55 13.94 -4.07
CA GLY A 160 -9.82 12.88 -5.03
C GLY A 160 -8.69 11.86 -5.22
N ASP A 161 -7.56 11.95 -4.52
CA ASP A 161 -6.52 10.92 -4.58
C ASP A 161 -7.00 9.57 -4.04
N VAL A 162 -6.35 8.49 -4.48
CA VAL A 162 -6.38 7.19 -3.80
C VAL A 162 -5.00 6.94 -3.22
N VAL A 163 -4.92 6.94 -1.89
CA VAL A 163 -3.70 6.64 -1.15
C VAL A 163 -3.70 5.15 -0.80
N LEU A 164 -2.65 4.45 -1.26
CA LEU A 164 -2.39 3.06 -0.93
C LEU A 164 -1.24 2.97 0.06
N THR A 165 -1.46 2.42 1.25
CA THR A 165 -0.36 2.00 2.14
C THR A 165 -0.07 0.53 1.88
N MET A 166 1.19 0.19 1.63
CA MET A 166 1.54 -1.16 1.21
C MET A 166 2.86 -1.67 1.80
N GLY A 167 2.81 -2.90 2.33
CA GLY A 167 3.96 -3.63 2.84
C GLY A 167 3.63 -4.50 4.05
N ALA A 168 4.53 -5.41 4.40
CA ALA A 168 4.32 -6.36 5.50
C ALA A 168 4.94 -5.92 6.85
N GLY A 169 5.59 -4.75 6.89
CA GLY A 169 6.27 -4.22 8.07
C GLY A 169 5.42 -3.28 8.92
N SER A 170 6.10 -2.37 9.60
CA SER A 170 5.48 -1.35 10.46
C SER A 170 4.55 -0.36 9.74
N ILE A 171 4.57 -0.33 8.40
CA ILE A 171 3.60 0.43 7.59
C ILE A 171 2.15 0.04 7.87
N SER A 172 1.91 -1.15 8.43
CA SER A 172 0.57 -1.62 8.84
C SER A 172 -0.15 -0.69 9.82
N GLY A 173 0.59 0.12 10.57
CA GLY A 173 0.02 1.08 11.52
C GLY A 173 -0.37 2.42 10.90
N ILE A 174 0.02 2.70 9.65
CA ILE A 174 -0.20 4.00 9.01
C ILE A 174 -1.69 4.31 8.77
N PRO A 175 -2.53 3.35 8.31
CA PRO A 175 -3.95 3.64 8.14
C PRO A 175 -4.62 4.18 9.40
N GLY A 176 -4.36 3.57 10.56
CA GLY A 176 -4.90 4.02 11.85
C GLY A 176 -4.57 5.48 12.14
N LYS A 177 -3.29 5.86 11.99
CA LYS A 177 -2.81 7.23 12.19
C LYS A 177 -3.39 8.24 11.19
N LEU A 178 -3.76 7.80 9.99
CA LEU A 178 -4.39 8.66 8.99
C LEU A 178 -5.89 8.88 9.29
N THR A 179 -6.56 7.86 9.82
CA THR A 179 -7.99 7.91 10.16
C THR A 179 -8.29 8.52 11.53
N GLU A 180 -7.31 8.50 12.45
CA GLU A 180 -7.39 9.26 13.70
C GLU A 180 -7.48 10.75 13.36
N GLN A 181 -8.54 11.41 13.83
CA GLN A 181 -8.66 12.86 13.69
C GLN A 181 -7.45 13.51 14.39
N PRO A 182 -6.81 14.52 13.79
CA PRO A 182 -5.81 15.29 14.52
C PRO A 182 -6.50 15.85 15.76
N THR A 183 -6.14 15.34 16.93
CA THR A 183 -6.50 15.97 18.18
C THR A 183 -5.94 17.37 18.08
N SER A 184 -6.82 18.37 17.95
CA SER A 184 -6.41 19.76 18.07
C SER A 184 -5.69 19.89 19.40
N SER A 185 -4.35 19.96 19.38
CA SER A 185 -3.63 20.38 20.56
C SER A 185 -4.19 21.75 20.93
N PRO A 186 -4.59 21.98 22.19
CA PRO A 186 -5.08 23.29 22.58
C PRO A 186 -3.97 24.28 22.26
N LYS A 187 -4.28 25.30 21.44
CA LYS A 187 -3.44 26.49 21.32
C LYS A 187 -3.15 26.93 22.76
N ALA A 188 -1.89 26.83 23.17
CA ALA A 188 -1.45 27.44 24.40
C ALA A 188 -1.74 28.94 24.27
N VAL A 189 -2.78 29.39 24.97
CA VAL A 189 -3.02 30.80 25.24
C VAL A 189 -2.11 31.14 26.41
N SER A 190 -0.94 31.70 26.10
CA SER A 190 -0.22 32.74 26.87
C SER A 190 1.16 32.97 26.26
#